data_AF-A0A7Z8LFR1-F1
#
_entry.id   AF-A0A7Z8LFR1-F1
#
_cell.length_a   1.000
_cell.length_b   1.000
_cell.length_c   1.000
_cell.angle_alpha   90.00
_cell.angle_beta   90.00
_cell.angle_gamma   90.00
#
_symmetry.space_group_name_H-M   'P 1'
#
loop_
_entity.id
_entity.type
_entity.pdbx_description
1 polymer ?
#
loop_
_entity_poly.entity_id
_entity_poly.type
_entity_poly.pdbx_seq_one_letter_code
_entity_poly.pdbx_strand_id
1 'polypeptide(L)' 'FRQVVKDYYQICGSYFDAVKRLPPSQIEAIDMARRGIHNEGARILQERLEGKAEMDIDTARRLFTLVCVLHFGG' A
#
# COMPACT_ATOMS: atom_id res chain seq x y z
N PHE A 1 -7.33 -0.37 -9.67
CA PHE A 1 -7.53 -0.89 -8.29
C PHE A 1 -6.98 -2.31 -8.10
N ARG A 2 -7.48 -3.37 -8.77
CA ARG A 2 -6.93 -4.74 -8.64
C ARG A 2 -5.40 -4.80 -8.84
N GLN A 3 -4.90 -4.13 -9.88
CA GLN A 3 -3.46 -4.06 -10.16
C GLN A 3 -2.69 -3.40 -9.00
N VAL A 4 -3.13 -2.22 -8.53
CA VAL A 4 -2.50 -1.51 -7.41
C VAL A 4 -2.49 -2.32 -6.12
N VAL A 5 -3.57 -3.07 -5.82
CA VAL A 5 -3.63 -3.99 -4.68
C VAL A 5 -2.58 -5.10 -4.81
N LYS A 6 -2.46 -5.71 -6.00
CA LYS A 6 -1.46 -6.73 -6.30
C LYS A 6 -0.03 -6.19 -6.19
N ASP A 7 0.25 -5.03 -6.78
CA ASP A 7 1.56 -4.39 -6.76
C ASP A 7 1.97 -4.03 -5.33
N TYR A 8 1.03 -3.50 -4.53
CA TYR A 8 1.27 -3.19 -3.13
C TYR A 8 1.59 -4.44 -2.31
N TYR A 9 0.85 -5.53 -2.50
CA TYR A 9 1.11 -6.78 -1.82
C TYR A 9 2.50 -7.34 -2.17
N GLN A 10 2.86 -7.34 -3.46
CA GLN A 10 4.17 -7.82 -3.92
C GLN A 10 5.33 -6.99 -3.37
N ILE A 11 5.24 -5.65 -3.41
CA ILE A 11 6.33 -4.80 -2.90
C ILE A 11 6.46 -4.88 -1.38
N CYS A 12 5.37 -5.14 -0.64
CA CYS A 12 5.43 -5.40 0.79
C CYS A 12 6.24 -6.68 1.09
N GLY A 13 6.08 -7.73 0.29
CA GLY A 13 6.92 -8.93 0.36
C GLY A 13 8.39 -8.62 0.09
N SER A 14 8.70 -7.94 -1.02
CA SER A 14 10.07 -7.53 -1.36
C SER A 14 10.71 -6.64 -0.29
N TYR A 15 9.95 -5.70 0.28
CA TYR A 15 10.41 -4.85 1.37
C TYR A 15 10.69 -5.69 2.63
N PHE A 16 9.80 -6.60 2.98
CA PHE A 16 9.96 -7.48 4.16
C PHE A 16 11.19 -8.40 4.05
N ASP A 17 11.49 -8.92 2.86
CA ASP A 17 12.70 -9.70 2.64
C ASP A 17 13.96 -8.82 2.66
N ALA A 18 13.87 -7.61 2.12
CA ALA A 18 14.99 -6.66 2.10
C ALA A 18 15.39 -6.20 3.51
N VAL A 19 14.42 -5.83 4.37
CA VAL A 19 14.71 -5.39 5.75
C VAL A 19 15.40 -6.47 6.60
N LYS A 20 15.24 -7.75 6.26
CA LYS A 20 15.92 -8.86 6.94
C LYS A 20 17.37 -9.05 6.52
N ARG A 21 17.76 -8.53 5.36
CA ARG A 21 19.04 -8.88 4.70
C ARG A 21 19.94 -7.68 4.45
N LEU A 22 19.36 -6.49 4.28
CA LEU A 22 20.06 -5.31 3.80
C LEU A 22 20.07 -4.21 4.86
N PRO A 23 21.12 -3.38 4.91
CA PRO A 23 21.14 -2.21 5.78
C PRO A 23 20.10 -1.15 5.35
N PRO A 24 19.64 -0.27 6.28
CA PRO A 24 18.62 0.74 6.01
C PRO A 24 18.88 1.62 4.77
N SER A 25 20.14 2.01 4.52
CA SER A 25 20.50 2.83 3.37
C SER A 25 20.25 2.15 2.02
N GLN A 26 20.19 0.81 1.99
CA GLN A 26 19.97 0.03 0.77
C GLN A 26 18.49 -0.32 0.53
N ILE A 27 17.60 -0.09 1.50
CA ILE A 27 16.16 -0.38 1.37
C ILE A 27 15.32 0.86 1.02
N GLU A 28 15.89 2.07 1.10
CA GLU A 28 15.16 3.33 0.93
C GLU A 28 14.41 3.42 -0.40
N ALA A 29 15.02 2.95 -1.50
CA ALA A 29 14.36 2.95 -2.81
C ALA A 29 13.11 2.07 -2.84
N ILE A 30 13.18 0.87 -2.24
CA ILE A 30 12.05 -0.06 -2.14
C ILE A 30 10.97 0.54 -1.23
N ASP A 31 11.38 1.15 -0.12
CA ASP A 31 10.48 1.78 0.83
C ASP A 31 9.73 2.98 0.23
N MET A 32 10.43 3.81 -0.54
CA MET A 32 9.85 4.92 -1.28
C MET A 32 8.84 4.43 -2.32
N ALA A 33 9.19 3.40 -3.10
CA ALA A 33 8.27 2.80 -4.05
C ALA A 33 7.03 2.20 -3.36
N ARG A 34 7.22 1.50 -2.24
CA ARG A 34 6.13 0.96 -1.40
C ARG A 34 5.21 2.07 -0.93
N ARG A 35 5.75 3.18 -0.40
CA ARG A 35 4.96 4.35 0.01
C ARG A 35 4.22 4.98 -1.16
N GLY A 36 4.83 5.05 -2.33
CA GLY A 36 4.21 5.57 -3.55
C GLY A 36 2.97 4.77 -3.94
N ILE A 37 3.09 3.45 -4.02
CA ILE A 37 1.96 2.55 -4.35
C ILE A 37 0.88 2.63 -3.27
N HIS A 38 1.26 2.72 -1.99
CA HIS A 38 0.30 2.90 -0.90
C HIS A 38 -0.53 4.19 -1.07
N ASN A 39 0.12 5.31 -1.35
CA ASN A 39 -0.54 6.60 -1.52
C ASN A 39 -1.45 6.61 -2.76
N GLU A 40 -1.02 5.98 -3.86
CA GLU A 40 -1.84 5.80 -5.05
C GLU A 40 -3.08 4.96 -4.76
N GLY A 41 -2.91 3.82 -4.06
CA GLY A 41 -4.01 2.96 -3.65
C GLY A 41 -5.04 3.68 -2.77
N ALA A 42 -4.57 4.52 -1.85
CA ALA A 42 -5.41 5.33 -0.99
C ALA A 42 -6.20 6.40 -1.77
N ARG A 43 -5.57 7.11 -2.71
CA ARG A 43 -6.25 8.10 -3.56
C ARG A 43 -7.33 7.46 -4.42
N ILE A 44 -7.03 6.36 -5.11
CA ILE A 44 -8.02 5.63 -5.90
C ILE A 44 -9.19 5.15 -5.02
N LEU A 45 -8.91 4.72 -3.79
CA LEU A 45 -9.96 4.28 -2.87
C LEU A 45 -10.86 5.44 -2.44
N GLN A 46 -10.27 6.60 -2.13
CA GLN A 46 -10.98 7.81 -1.77
C GLN A 46 -11.89 8.27 -2.92
N GLU A 47 -11.38 8.35 -4.15
CA GLU A 47 -12.15 8.71 -5.36
C GLU A 47 -13.35 7.76 -5.58
N ARG A 48 -13.18 6.47 -5.31
CA ARG A 48 -14.27 5.47 -5.48
C ARG A 48 -15.37 5.56 -4.41
N LEU A 49 -15.04 6.14 -3.26
CA LEU A 49 -15.94 6.31 -2.12
C LEU A 49 -16.51 7.73 -2.03
N GLU A 50 -16.14 8.61 -2.95
CA GLU A 50 -16.74 9.93 -3.07
C GLU A 50 -18.28 9.84 -3.18
N GLY A 51 -18.96 10.67 -2.40
CA GLY A 51 -20.43 10.65 -2.27
C GLY A 51 -21.01 9.46 -1.50
N LYS A 52 -20.19 8.53 -1.00
CA LYS A 52 -20.61 7.37 -0.18
C LYS A 52 -20.04 7.42 1.24
N ALA A 53 -18.81 7.88 1.39
CA ALA A 53 -18.14 8.03 2.68
C ALA A 53 -17.12 9.17 2.62
N GLU A 54 -17.18 10.07 3.60
CA GLU A 54 -16.14 11.08 3.79
C GLU A 54 -14.98 10.48 4.59
N MET A 55 -13.76 10.67 4.09
CA MET A 55 -12.55 10.23 4.79
C MET A 55 -11.35 11.06 4.37
N ASP A 56 -10.43 11.25 5.31
CA ASP A 56 -9.10 11.81 5.05
C ASP A 56 -8.16 10.76 4.40
N ILE A 57 -7.01 11.23 3.90
CA ILE A 57 -6.04 10.38 3.21
C ILE A 57 -5.42 9.30 4.12
N ASP A 58 -5.24 9.57 5.41
CA ASP A 58 -4.67 8.60 6.34
C ASP A 58 -5.66 7.47 6.64
N THR A 59 -6.94 7.79 6.76
CA THR A 59 -8.03 6.83 6.85
C THR A 59 -8.14 5.99 5.57
N ALA A 60 -8.07 6.61 4.39
CA ALA A 60 -8.05 5.90 3.11
C ALA A 60 -6.85 4.94 2.99
N ARG A 61 -5.66 5.34 3.46
CA ARG A 61 -4.47 4.48 3.52
C ARG A 61 -4.67 3.24 4.42
N ARG A 62 -5.20 3.45 5.63
CA ARG A 62 -5.52 2.35 6.55
C ARG A 62 -6.53 1.39 5.94
N LEU A 63 -7.57 1.91 5.29
CA LEU A 63 -8.59 1.08 4.63
C LEU A 63 -8.01 0.33 3.42
N PHE A 64 -7.17 0.97 2.61
CA PHE A 64 -6.48 0.30 1.51
C PHE A 64 -5.58 -0.84 2.00
N THR A 65 -4.85 -0.62 3.10
CA THR A 65 -4.06 -1.67 3.75
C THR A 65 -4.94 -2.85 4.16
N LEU A 66 -6.08 -2.59 4.80
CA LEU A 66 -7.03 -3.63 5.20
C LEU A 66 -7.56 -4.40 3.99
N VAL A 67 -7.92 -3.72 2.89
CA VAL A 67 -8.33 -4.36 1.64
C VAL A 67 -7.24 -5.29 1.10
N CYS A 68 -5.98 -4.86 1.11
CA CYS A 68 -4.87 -5.67 0.62
C CYS A 68 -4.67 -6.94 1.48
N VAL A 69 -4.72 -6.80 2.81
CA VAL A 69 -4.59 -7.93 3.73
C VAL A 69 -5.74 -8.91 3.59
N LEU A 70 -6.99 -8.45 3.50
CA LEU A 70 -8.14 -9.34 3.33
C LEU A 70 -8.16 -10.06 1.97
N HIS A 71 -7.52 -9.47 0.95
CA HIS A 71 -7.49 -10.07 -0.39
C HIS A 71 -6.39 -11.12 -0.58
N PHE A 72 -5.24 -10.98 0.10
CA PHE A 72 -4.07 -11.85 -0.12
C PHE A 72 -3.44 -12.42 1.16
N GLY A 73 -3.78 -11.91 2.34
CA GLY A 73 -3.26 -12.38 3.63
C GLY A 73 -4.28 -13.16 4.47
N GLY A 74 -5.48 -13.41 3.95
CA GLY A 74 -6.50 -14.29 4.52
C GLY A 74 -6.44 -15.69 3.93
#